data_AF-A0A9E1R6Q6-F1
#
_entry.id   AF-A0A9E1R6Q6-F1
#
_cell.length_a   1.000
_cell.length_b   1.000
_cell.length_c   1.000
_cell.angle_alpha   90.00
_cell.angle_beta   90.00
_cell.angle_gamma   90.00
#
_symmetry.space_group_name_H-M   'P 1'
#
loop_
_entity.id
_entity.type
_entity.pdbx_description
1 polymer ?
#
loop_
_entity_poly.entity_id
_entity_poly.type
_entity_poly.pdbx_seq_one_letter_code
_entity_poly.pdbx_strand_id
1 'polypeptide(L)'
;VKNYLEAYHLPSVHPALNRVSPLQDHDLHLSDTFAGQISHCYNLGSGNDGHFPVFPEWSTDKFKEAEYPVLFPNTMLGIQPDHVFVMVVIPESFDRTREETRLYYVGDESLAPQFDNLRQEQHQFWSEVFAEDISVVTSMQAGRASTGFDGGVLTPVMETATARFHQWVGERVGVQIG
;
A
#
# COMPACT_ATOMS: atom_id res chain seq x y z
N VAL A 1 -6.68 -3.04 -3.97
CA VAL A 1 -7.36 -1.75 -3.63
C VAL A 1 -7.85 -1.73 -2.19
N LYS A 2 -8.96 -2.39 -1.81
CA LYS A 2 -9.50 -2.33 -0.44
C LYS A 2 -8.47 -2.70 0.65
N ASN A 3 -7.75 -3.80 0.43
CA ASN A 3 -6.67 -4.27 1.30
C ASN A 3 -5.60 -3.19 1.56
N TYR A 4 -5.29 -2.37 0.55
CA TYR A 4 -4.24 -1.36 0.64
C TYR A 4 -4.70 -0.06 1.33
N LEU A 5 -6.02 0.19 1.38
CA LEU A 5 -6.61 1.42 1.90
C LEU A 5 -6.67 1.47 3.43
N GLU A 6 -6.39 0.35 4.10
CA GLU A 6 -6.46 0.22 5.55
C GLU A 6 -5.21 -0.48 6.09
N ALA A 7 -4.84 -0.16 7.32
CA ALA A 7 -3.76 -0.84 8.04
C ALA A 7 -4.28 -1.77 9.15
N TYR A 8 -5.60 -1.96 9.23
CA TYR A 8 -6.25 -2.82 10.22
C TYR A 8 -5.80 -4.28 10.12
N HIS A 9 -5.46 -4.76 8.92
CA HIS A 9 -4.92 -6.11 8.72
C HIS A 9 -3.45 -6.28 9.13
N LEU A 10 -2.67 -5.20 9.28
CA LEU A 10 -1.22 -5.28 9.54
C LEU A 10 -0.85 -6.21 10.70
N PRO A 11 -1.50 -6.15 11.89
CA PRO A 11 -1.09 -6.98 13.03
C PRO A 11 -1.28 -8.48 12.80
N SER A 12 -2.18 -8.87 11.88
CA SER A 12 -2.54 -10.27 11.65
C SER A 12 -1.89 -10.85 10.39
N VAL A 13 -1.71 -10.04 9.35
CA VAL A 13 -1.20 -10.47 8.03
C VAL A 13 0.29 -10.22 7.89
N HIS A 14 0.79 -9.07 8.40
CA HIS A 14 2.18 -8.66 8.24
C HIS A 14 2.88 -8.48 9.60
N PRO A 15 3.11 -9.55 10.38
CA PRO A 15 3.74 -9.42 11.69
C PRO A 15 5.17 -8.83 11.60
N ALA A 16 5.86 -8.99 10.47
CA ALA A 16 7.16 -8.36 10.22
C ALA A 16 7.04 -6.86 9.94
N LEU A 17 6.15 -6.47 9.03
CA LEU A 17 5.89 -5.06 8.71
C LEU A 17 5.35 -4.31 9.93
N ASN A 18 4.40 -4.88 10.67
CA ASN A 18 3.79 -4.24 11.83
C ASN A 18 4.80 -3.97 12.98
N ARG A 19 5.96 -4.62 13.00
CA ARG A 19 7.04 -4.27 13.95
C ARG A 19 7.76 -2.98 13.61
N VAL A 20 7.83 -2.64 12.32
CA VAL A 20 8.58 -1.48 11.81
C VAL A 20 7.65 -0.35 11.37
N SER A 21 6.39 -0.67 11.07
CA SER A 21 5.34 0.26 10.67
C SER A 21 4.03 -0.14 11.35
N PRO A 22 3.87 0.15 12.66
CA PRO A 22 2.70 -0.29 13.40
C PRO A 22 1.48 0.57 13.09
N LEU A 23 0.30 -0.03 13.26
CA LEU A 23 -1.00 0.59 13.00
C LEU A 23 -1.18 1.99 13.61
N GLN A 24 -0.75 2.19 14.85
CA GLN A 24 -0.95 3.47 15.56
C GLN A 24 -0.12 4.64 15.02
N ASP A 25 0.86 4.38 14.16
CA ASP A 25 1.71 5.41 13.55
C ASP A 25 1.21 5.82 12.16
N HIS A 26 -0.03 5.46 11.81
CA HIS A 26 -0.65 5.75 10.51
C HIS A 26 -1.80 6.74 10.62
N ASP A 27 -1.77 7.77 9.77
CA ASP A 27 -2.84 8.75 9.60
C ASP A 27 -3.57 8.57 8.26
N LEU A 28 -4.90 8.50 8.31
CA LEU A 28 -5.75 8.37 7.14
C LEU A 28 -5.99 9.72 6.44
N HIS A 29 -5.87 9.70 5.12
CA HIS A 29 -6.15 10.85 4.25
C HIS A 29 -7.22 10.50 3.23
N LEU A 30 -8.22 11.38 3.10
CA LEU A 30 -9.38 11.19 2.24
C LEU A 30 -9.51 12.33 1.24
N SER A 31 -9.91 11.99 0.02
CA SER A 31 -10.24 12.94 -1.05
C SER A 31 -11.37 12.38 -1.91
N ASP A 32 -11.71 13.11 -2.97
CA ASP A 32 -12.74 12.72 -3.92
C ASP A 32 -12.24 11.71 -4.95
N THR A 33 -10.97 11.77 -5.31
CA THR A 33 -10.38 10.93 -6.37
C THR A 33 -9.25 10.04 -5.88
N PHE A 34 -8.91 10.13 -4.59
CA PHE A 34 -7.94 9.25 -3.95
C PHE A 34 -8.22 9.13 -2.45
N ALA A 35 -7.63 8.13 -1.83
CA ALA A 35 -7.54 7.99 -0.37
C ALA A 35 -6.26 7.23 -0.03
N GLY A 36 -5.76 7.33 1.19
CA GLY A 36 -4.53 6.64 1.57
C GLY A 36 -4.10 6.89 3.00
N GLN A 37 -2.86 6.50 3.28
CA GLN A 37 -2.28 6.55 4.62
C GLN A 37 -0.93 7.26 4.59
N ILE A 38 -0.59 7.98 5.66
CA ILE A 38 0.77 8.43 5.94
C ILE A 38 1.26 7.65 7.16
N SER A 39 2.44 7.04 7.06
CA SER A 39 3.13 6.39 8.16
C SER A 39 4.22 7.32 8.69
N HIS A 40 4.31 7.52 10.00
CA HIS A 40 5.28 8.43 10.64
C HIS A 40 6.53 7.72 11.21
N CYS A 41 6.72 6.45 10.87
CA CYS A 41 7.75 5.59 11.45
C CYS A 41 8.66 4.94 10.39
N TYR A 42 8.70 5.50 9.18
CA TYR A 42 9.67 5.05 8.17
C TYR A 42 11.11 5.25 8.68
N ASN A 43 11.95 4.25 8.43
CA ASN A 43 13.35 4.23 8.89
C ASN A 43 14.29 4.29 7.69
N LEU A 44 14.65 5.50 7.29
CA LEU A 44 15.61 5.73 6.21
C LEU A 44 16.97 5.09 6.55
N GLY A 45 17.46 4.23 5.66
CA GLY A 45 18.71 3.50 5.86
C GLY A 45 18.61 2.32 6.82
N SER A 46 17.43 1.71 6.94
CA SER A 46 17.29 0.42 7.61
C SER A 46 18.04 -0.67 6.83
N GLY A 47 19.13 -1.17 7.41
CA GLY A 47 20.08 -2.08 6.75
C GLY A 47 21.48 -1.48 6.85
N ASN A 48 22.50 -2.27 7.18
CA ASN A 48 23.84 -1.73 7.52
C ASN A 48 24.56 -1.01 6.36
N ASP A 49 23.95 -0.98 5.17
CA ASP A 49 24.53 -0.47 3.92
C ASP A 49 24.09 0.98 3.58
N GLY A 50 23.40 1.68 4.50
CA GLY A 50 22.99 3.08 4.31
C GLY A 50 21.66 3.22 3.57
N HIS A 51 21.44 4.35 2.88
CA HIS A 51 20.21 4.66 2.14
C HIS A 51 20.50 5.07 0.70
N PHE A 52 19.50 4.96 -0.18
CA PHE A 52 19.59 5.53 -1.54
C PHE A 52 19.64 7.05 -1.48
N PRO A 53 20.03 7.77 -2.56
CA PRO A 53 19.76 9.20 -2.65
C PRO A 53 18.30 9.50 -2.25
N VAL A 54 18.05 10.68 -1.70
CA VAL A 54 16.70 11.12 -1.36
C VAL A 54 16.21 12.12 -2.39
N PHE A 55 14.89 12.24 -2.55
CA PHE A 55 14.29 13.28 -3.37
C PHE A 55 14.78 14.67 -2.89
N PRO A 56 15.36 15.50 -3.77
CA PRO A 56 15.94 16.80 -3.37
C PRO A 56 14.94 17.74 -2.71
N GLU A 57 13.68 17.68 -3.13
CA GLU A 57 12.58 18.48 -2.60
C GLU A 57 11.87 17.85 -1.39
N TRP A 58 12.26 16.64 -0.97
CA TRP A 58 11.66 15.99 0.20
C TRP A 58 12.20 16.62 1.47
N SER A 59 11.27 17.14 2.28
CA SER A 59 11.64 17.89 3.47
C SER A 59 12.32 16.99 4.50
N THR A 60 13.42 17.47 5.10
CA THR A 60 14.24 16.66 6.02
C THR A 60 13.51 16.26 7.29
N ASP A 61 12.55 17.07 7.75
CA ASP A 61 11.65 16.74 8.87
C ASP A 61 10.69 15.59 8.54
N LYS A 62 10.49 15.29 7.25
CA LYS A 62 9.64 14.20 6.75
C LYS A 62 10.43 12.94 6.35
N PHE A 63 11.71 12.82 6.71
CA PHE A 63 12.50 11.61 6.41
C PHE A 63 12.00 10.35 7.14
N LYS A 64 11.10 10.52 8.11
CA LYS A 64 10.42 9.41 8.80
C LYS A 64 9.02 9.14 8.27
N GLU A 65 8.61 9.87 7.22
CA GLU A 65 7.30 9.67 6.62
C GLU A 65 7.38 8.74 5.42
N ALA A 66 6.36 7.89 5.28
CA ALA A 66 6.06 7.17 4.06
C ALA A 66 4.59 7.39 3.71
N GLU A 67 4.30 7.64 2.44
CA GLU A 67 2.94 7.92 1.96
C GLU A 67 2.43 6.77 1.09
N TYR A 68 1.20 6.34 1.35
CA TYR A 68 0.56 5.22 0.68
C TYR A 68 -0.78 5.62 0.03
N PRO A 69 -0.81 6.54 -0.95
CA PRO A 69 -2.03 6.92 -1.62
C PRO A 69 -2.50 5.86 -2.62
N VAL A 70 -3.81 5.72 -2.73
CA VAL A 70 -4.51 4.98 -3.76
C VAL A 70 -5.23 5.97 -4.66
N LEU A 71 -4.71 6.14 -5.86
CA LEU A 71 -5.37 6.88 -6.92
C LEU A 71 -6.46 6.00 -7.52
N PHE A 72 -7.72 6.42 -7.38
CA PHE A 72 -8.84 5.66 -7.90
C PHE A 72 -8.77 5.61 -9.44
N PRO A 73 -9.07 4.45 -10.06
CA PRO A 73 -9.68 3.26 -9.44
C PRO A 73 -8.71 2.24 -8.84
N ASN A 74 -7.45 2.20 -9.27
CA ASN A 74 -6.66 0.97 -9.19
C ASN A 74 -5.14 1.15 -9.13
N THR A 75 -4.65 2.37 -8.87
CA THR A 75 -3.21 2.64 -8.77
C THR A 75 -2.84 2.95 -7.34
N MET A 76 -1.98 2.13 -6.76
CA MET A 76 -1.45 2.31 -5.42
C MET A 76 0.01 2.77 -5.51
N LEU A 77 0.37 3.76 -4.71
CA LEU A 77 1.74 4.25 -4.60
C LEU A 77 2.22 4.00 -3.18
N GLY A 78 3.48 3.62 -3.03
CA GLY A 78 4.23 3.80 -1.80
C GLY A 78 5.36 4.77 -2.09
N ILE A 79 5.41 5.85 -1.33
CA ILE A 79 6.34 6.96 -1.53
C ILE A 79 7.14 7.11 -0.25
N GLN A 80 8.44 6.88 -0.36
CA GLN A 80 9.41 7.04 0.71
C GLN A 80 10.43 8.11 0.28
N PRO A 81 11.25 8.63 1.21
CA PRO A 81 12.25 9.65 0.87
C PRO A 81 13.22 9.23 -0.24
N ASP A 82 13.51 7.93 -0.38
CA ASP A 82 14.60 7.40 -1.19
C ASP A 82 14.16 6.36 -2.25
N HIS A 83 12.88 5.96 -2.25
CA HIS A 83 12.29 5.08 -3.25
C HIS A 83 10.79 5.28 -3.41
N VAL A 84 10.25 4.78 -4.52
CA VAL A 84 8.81 4.75 -4.80
C VAL A 84 8.47 3.39 -5.38
N PHE A 85 7.36 2.79 -4.94
CA PHE A 85 6.73 1.73 -5.72
C PHE A 85 5.39 2.18 -6.29
N VAL A 86 5.09 1.67 -7.48
CA VAL A 86 3.81 1.83 -8.16
C VAL A 86 3.23 0.44 -8.37
N MET A 87 2.04 0.20 -7.84
CA MET A 87 1.28 -1.03 -8.01
C MET A 87 -0.02 -0.72 -8.75
N VAL A 88 -0.25 -1.37 -9.89
CA VAL A 88 -1.46 -1.19 -10.70
C VAL A 88 -2.24 -2.50 -10.73
N VAL A 89 -3.52 -2.44 -10.35
CA VAL A 89 -4.45 -3.58 -10.42
C VAL A 89 -5.23 -3.53 -11.72
N ILE A 90 -4.93 -4.45 -12.63
CA ILE A 90 -5.54 -4.55 -13.96
C ILE A 90 -6.65 -5.62 -13.91
N PRO A 91 -7.93 -5.25 -14.08
CA PRO A 91 -9.00 -6.24 -14.13
C PRO A 91 -8.94 -7.04 -15.43
N GLU A 92 -8.96 -8.37 -15.32
CA GLU A 92 -9.02 -9.29 -16.47
C GLU A 92 -10.39 -9.95 -16.61
N SER A 93 -11.04 -10.25 -15.48
CA SER A 93 -12.43 -10.72 -15.37
C SER A 93 -13.00 -10.28 -14.01
N PHE A 94 -14.28 -10.58 -13.76
CA PHE A 94 -14.94 -10.22 -12.49
C PHE A 94 -14.30 -10.90 -11.26
N ASP A 95 -13.57 -12.00 -11.47
CA ASP A 95 -12.92 -12.84 -10.47
C ASP A 95 -11.40 -12.91 -10.64
N ARG A 96 -10.81 -12.18 -11.60
CA ARG A 96 -9.37 -12.21 -11.86
C ARG A 96 -8.80 -10.83 -12.15
N THR A 97 -7.70 -10.55 -11.49
CA THR A 97 -6.89 -9.33 -11.68
C THR A 97 -5.44 -9.71 -11.90
N ARG A 98 -4.74 -8.93 -12.71
CA ARG A 98 -3.27 -8.92 -12.75
C ARG A 98 -2.76 -7.72 -11.98
N GLU A 99 -1.82 -7.96 -11.07
CA GLU A 99 -1.10 -6.90 -10.38
C GLU A 99 0.25 -6.67 -11.06
N GLU A 100 0.55 -5.42 -11.38
CA GLU A 100 1.86 -5.01 -11.89
C GLU A 100 2.50 -4.03 -10.92
N THR A 101 3.62 -4.44 -10.31
CA THR A 101 4.36 -3.63 -9.34
C THR A 101 5.73 -3.25 -9.90
N ARG A 102 6.09 -1.97 -9.78
CA ARG A 102 7.39 -1.44 -10.19
C ARG A 102 8.00 -0.68 -9.02
N LEU A 103 9.25 -0.98 -8.70
CA LEU A 103 10.04 -0.32 -7.68
C LEU A 103 11.07 0.60 -8.35
N TYR A 104 11.12 1.84 -7.91
CA TYR A 104 11.98 2.91 -8.40
C TYR A 104 12.83 3.45 -7.26
N TYR A 105 14.09 3.74 -7.54
CA TYR A 105 15.03 4.35 -6.60
C TYR A 105 15.38 5.76 -7.08
N VAL A 106 15.67 6.67 -6.15
CA VAL A 106 15.97 8.05 -6.50
C VAL A 106 17.40 8.19 -7.05
N GLY A 107 17.52 8.90 -8.18
CA GLY A 107 18.78 9.28 -8.80
C GLY A 107 19.46 8.14 -9.56
N ASP A 108 20.20 8.48 -10.62
CA ASP A 108 20.99 7.50 -11.38
C ASP A 108 22.13 6.92 -10.52
N GLU A 109 22.56 7.65 -9.49
CA GLU A 109 23.53 7.21 -8.51
C GLU A 109 23.09 5.95 -7.75
N SER A 110 21.77 5.74 -7.61
CA SER A 110 21.22 4.51 -7.01
C SER A 110 21.58 3.25 -7.80
N LEU A 111 22.03 3.38 -9.05
CA LEU A 111 22.48 2.28 -9.91
C LEU A 111 23.95 1.91 -9.69
N ALA A 112 24.69 2.67 -8.88
CA ALA A 112 26.09 2.39 -8.61
C ALA A 112 26.28 1.02 -7.91
N PRO A 113 27.42 0.32 -8.15
CA PRO A 113 27.70 -0.99 -7.55
C PRO A 113 27.63 -1.04 -6.03
N GLN A 114 27.93 0.09 -5.37
CA GLN A 114 27.86 0.21 -3.92
C GLN A 114 26.45 0.01 -3.34
N PHE A 115 25.40 0.18 -4.15
CA PHE A 115 24.01 -0.02 -3.75
C PHE A 115 23.44 -1.37 -4.21
N ASP A 116 24.27 -2.27 -4.76
CA ASP A 116 23.80 -3.57 -5.27
C ASP A 116 23.06 -4.37 -4.19
N ASN A 117 23.65 -4.50 -2.99
CA ASN A 117 23.03 -5.19 -1.87
C ASN A 117 21.73 -4.51 -1.43
N LEU A 118 21.77 -3.19 -1.23
CA LEU A 118 20.60 -2.42 -0.80
C LEU A 118 19.43 -2.55 -1.78
N ARG A 119 19.69 -2.57 -3.10
CA ARG A 119 18.64 -2.81 -4.12
C ARG A 119 18.03 -4.19 -3.97
N GLN A 120 18.83 -5.23 -3.75
CA GLN A 120 18.33 -6.59 -3.56
C GLN A 120 17.52 -6.73 -2.27
N GLU A 121 18.03 -6.20 -1.16
CA GLU A 121 17.34 -6.24 0.14
C GLU A 121 16.00 -5.49 0.07
N GLN A 122 15.98 -4.27 -0.47
CA GLN A 122 14.76 -3.48 -0.60
C GLN A 122 13.75 -4.12 -1.56
N HIS A 123 14.21 -4.69 -2.67
CA HIS A 123 13.36 -5.43 -3.60
C HIS A 123 12.76 -6.68 -2.95
N GLN A 124 13.57 -7.45 -2.22
CA GLN A 124 13.13 -8.64 -1.50
C GLN A 124 12.09 -8.28 -0.44
N PHE A 125 12.37 -7.26 0.38
CA PHE A 125 11.45 -6.79 1.42
C PHE A 125 10.06 -6.46 0.86
N TRP A 126 9.99 -5.63 -0.20
CA TRP A 126 8.71 -5.28 -0.81
C TRP A 126 8.03 -6.48 -1.47
N SER A 127 8.80 -7.36 -2.12
CA SER A 127 8.26 -8.59 -2.73
C SER A 127 7.61 -9.50 -1.69
N GLU A 128 8.23 -9.65 -0.52
CA GLU A 128 7.70 -10.44 0.60
C GLU A 128 6.41 -9.82 1.15
N VAL A 129 6.41 -8.51 1.43
CA VAL A 129 5.23 -7.78 1.91
C VAL A 129 4.05 -7.95 0.94
N PHE A 130 4.26 -7.72 -0.36
CA PHE A 130 3.17 -7.86 -1.34
C PHE A 130 2.69 -9.31 -1.49
N ALA A 131 3.58 -10.30 -1.35
CA ALA A 131 3.21 -11.71 -1.46
C ALA A 131 2.31 -12.19 -0.30
N GLU A 132 2.50 -11.65 0.91
CA GLU A 132 1.70 -12.00 2.10
C GLU A 132 0.20 -11.72 1.88
N ASP A 133 -0.13 -10.61 1.22
CA ASP A 133 -1.50 -10.18 0.92
C ASP A 133 -2.25 -11.09 -0.05
N ILE A 134 -1.55 -11.75 -0.98
CA ILE A 134 -2.16 -12.54 -2.06
C ILE A 134 -3.07 -13.62 -1.47
N SER A 135 -2.62 -14.32 -0.44
CA SER A 135 -3.38 -15.39 0.21
C SER A 135 -4.65 -14.88 0.89
N VAL A 136 -4.59 -13.67 1.47
CA VAL A 136 -5.70 -13.03 2.16
C VAL A 136 -6.76 -12.61 1.14
N VAL A 137 -6.39 -11.83 0.13
CA VAL A 137 -7.35 -11.31 -0.84
C VAL A 137 -8.00 -12.43 -1.67
N THR A 138 -7.24 -13.47 -2.04
CA THR A 138 -7.79 -14.64 -2.75
C THR A 138 -8.75 -15.45 -1.88
N SER A 139 -8.41 -15.67 -0.60
CA SER A 139 -9.30 -16.34 0.35
C SER A 139 -10.57 -15.53 0.61
N MET A 140 -10.47 -14.21 0.74
CA MET A 140 -11.64 -13.33 0.88
C MET A 140 -12.52 -13.38 -0.37
N GLN A 141 -11.94 -13.47 -1.56
CA GLN A 141 -12.72 -13.62 -2.80
C GLN A 141 -13.46 -14.96 -2.83
N ALA A 142 -12.79 -16.05 -2.47
CA ALA A 142 -13.43 -17.37 -2.37
C ALA A 142 -14.56 -17.37 -1.31
N GLY A 143 -14.34 -16.73 -0.16
CA GLY A 143 -15.34 -16.62 0.91
C GLY A 143 -16.61 -15.87 0.49
N ARG A 144 -16.51 -14.88 -0.40
CA ARG A 144 -17.66 -14.15 -0.94
C ARG A 144 -18.57 -14.98 -1.85
N ALA A 145 -18.09 -16.11 -2.34
CA ALA A 145 -18.91 -17.05 -3.11
C ALA A 145 -19.78 -17.96 -2.21
N SER A 146 -19.58 -17.93 -0.89
CA SER A 146 -20.39 -18.69 0.07
C SER A 146 -21.82 -18.19 0.12
N THR A 147 -22.80 -19.11 0.16
CA THR A 147 -24.22 -18.77 0.38
C THR A 147 -24.49 -18.17 1.76
N GLY A 148 -23.56 -18.34 2.70
CA GLY A 148 -23.64 -17.73 4.03
C GLY A 148 -23.07 -16.31 4.10
N PHE A 149 -22.49 -15.79 3.01
CA PHE A 149 -22.01 -14.43 2.96
C PHE A 149 -23.17 -13.47 2.64
N ASP A 150 -23.54 -12.65 3.61
CA ASP A 150 -24.65 -11.69 3.52
C ASP A 150 -24.18 -10.23 3.29
N GLY A 151 -22.87 -10.02 3.26
CA GLY A 151 -22.24 -8.71 3.13
C GLY A 151 -21.01 -8.60 4.03
N GLY A 152 -20.24 -7.53 3.86
CA GLY A 152 -19.18 -7.16 4.79
C GLY A 152 -19.57 -5.90 5.56
N VAL A 153 -19.12 -5.78 6.81
CA VAL A 153 -19.27 -4.55 7.61
C VAL A 153 -17.92 -3.86 7.67
N LEU A 154 -17.91 -2.55 7.41
CA LEU A 154 -16.71 -1.72 7.58
C LEU A 154 -16.68 -1.12 8.97
N THR A 155 -15.51 -1.11 9.59
CA THR A 155 -15.32 -0.37 10.84
C THR A 155 -15.36 1.14 10.57
N PRO A 156 -16.04 1.94 11.41
CA PRO A 156 -16.21 3.37 11.17
C PRO A 156 -14.90 4.17 11.29
N VAL A 157 -13.89 3.62 11.99
CA VAL A 157 -12.63 4.30 12.29
C VAL A 157 -11.51 3.85 11.36
N MET A 158 -11.32 2.54 11.17
CA MET A 158 -10.14 2.02 10.47
C MET A 158 -10.34 1.85 8.96
N GLU A 159 -11.58 1.78 8.50
CA GLU A 159 -11.92 1.48 7.10
C GLU A 159 -12.62 2.65 6.40
N THR A 160 -12.47 3.88 6.90
CA THR A 160 -13.08 5.08 6.30
C THR A 160 -12.59 5.32 4.87
N ALA A 161 -11.32 5.02 4.57
CA ALA A 161 -10.77 5.10 3.22
C ALA A 161 -11.37 4.04 2.28
N THR A 162 -11.59 2.82 2.77
CA THR A 162 -12.32 1.76 2.05
C THR A 162 -13.77 2.17 1.80
N ALA A 163 -14.44 2.79 2.78
CA ALA A 163 -15.79 3.32 2.62
C ALA A 163 -15.85 4.42 1.56
N ARG A 164 -14.86 5.34 1.54
CA ARG A 164 -14.77 6.38 0.51
C ARG A 164 -14.59 5.79 -0.89
N PHE A 165 -13.75 4.77 -1.03
CA PHE A 165 -13.58 4.05 -2.30
C PHE A 165 -14.88 3.36 -2.75
N HIS A 166 -15.62 2.72 -1.83
CA HIS A 166 -16.92 2.13 -2.14
C HIS A 166 -17.90 3.18 -2.67
N GLN A 167 -18.04 4.32 -1.99
CA GLN A 167 -18.89 5.42 -2.45
C GLN A 167 -18.51 5.89 -3.86
N TRP A 168 -17.22 6.12 -4.10
CA TRP A 168 -16.70 6.53 -5.41
C TRP A 168 -17.03 5.54 -6.53
N VAL A 169 -16.94 4.23 -6.26
CA VAL A 169 -17.33 3.16 -7.20
C VAL A 169 -18.84 3.19 -7.41
N GLY A 170 -19.61 3.25 -6.32
CA GLY A 170 -21.07 3.29 -6.35
C GLY A 170 -21.61 4.40 -7.24
N GLU A 171 -21.11 5.62 -7.08
CA GLU A 171 -21.47 6.78 -7.91
C GLU A 171 -21.25 6.51 -9.41
N ARG A 172 -20.15 5.82 -9.78
CA ARG A 172 -19.80 5.53 -11.19
C ARG A 172 -20.62 4.41 -11.80
N VAL A 173 -21.11 3.48 -10.98
CA VAL A 173 -21.97 2.38 -11.43
C VAL A 173 -23.46 2.65 -11.20
N GLY A 174 -23.82 3.86 -10.74
CA GLY A 174 -25.20 4.27 -10.52
C GLY A 174 -25.87 3.63 -9.29
N VAL A 175 -25.08 3.24 -8.28
CA VAL A 175 -25.56 2.62 -7.03
C VAL A 175 -25.22 3.54 -5.85
N GLN A 176 -26.24 3.93 -5.08
CA GLN A 176 -25.99 4.64 -3.81
C GLN A 176 -25.60 3.63 -2.74
N ILE A 177 -24.37 3.74 -2.24
CA ILE A 177 -23.87 2.97 -1.10
C ILE A 177 -24.03 3.87 0.13
N GLY A 178 -24.90 3.44 1.05
CA GLY A 178 -25.22 4.13 2.31
C GLY A 178 -24.17 3.96 3.39
#